data_AF-A0A350JFW0-F1
#
_entry.id   AF-A0A350JFW0-F1
#
_cell.length_a   1.000
_cell.length_b   1.000
_cell.length_c   1.000
_cell.angle_alpha   90.00
_cell.angle_beta   90.00
_cell.angle_gamma   90.00
#
_symmetry.space_group_name_H-M   'P 1'
#
loop_
_entity.id
_entity.type
_entity.pdbx_description
1 polymer ?
#
loop_
_entity_poly.entity_id
_entity_poly.type
_entity_poly.pdbx_seq_one_letter_code
_entity_poly.pdbx_strand_id
1 'polypeptide(L)'
;MARKTLDEFKKFIARGNVIDLAVGIVIGSAFTAIVQSLVKDIVNPLLGVVTGNLDFSNYFVALNGQVFETLTKAREAGAPVIAWGSFITAIINFMIITWAVFLLIKAVNKIEDFVEGENDDEKPIKPKPPTVEQLLTEIRDEIRK
;
A
#
# COMPACT_ATOMS: atom_id res chain seq x y z
N MET A 1 -0.04 40.59 -11.01
CA MET A 1 -0.03 39.76 -9.79
C MET A 1 -0.15 38.26 -10.10
N ALA A 2 -1.16 37.81 -10.85
CA ALA A 2 -1.40 36.39 -11.17
C ALA A 2 -0.27 35.65 -11.95
N ARG A 3 0.47 36.33 -12.83
CA ARG A 3 1.63 35.71 -13.53
C ARG A 3 2.77 35.40 -12.56
N LYS A 4 3.00 36.28 -11.57
CA LYS A 4 4.09 36.14 -10.59
C LYS A 4 3.85 34.94 -9.67
N THR A 5 2.61 34.74 -9.21
CA THR A 5 2.22 33.57 -8.41
C THR A 5 2.27 32.26 -9.19
N LEU A 6 1.95 32.25 -10.49
CA LEU A 6 2.11 31.07 -11.34
C LEU A 6 3.59 30.70 -11.56
N ASP A 7 4.45 31.69 -11.74
CA ASP A 7 5.90 31.46 -11.89
C ASP A 7 6.55 31.01 -10.58
N GLU A 8 6.10 31.54 -9.43
CA GLU A 8 6.48 31.07 -8.09
C GLU A 8 6.00 29.64 -7.83
N PHE A 9 4.78 29.30 -8.26
CA PHE A 9 4.25 27.94 -8.17
C PHE A 9 5.02 26.95 -9.06
N LYS A 10 5.34 27.33 -10.30
CA LYS A 10 6.20 26.53 -11.19
C LYS A 10 7.58 26.28 -10.57
N LYS A 11 8.19 27.30 -9.94
CA LYS A 11 9.45 27.14 -9.21
C LYS A 11 9.32 26.26 -7.97
N PHE A 12 8.18 26.31 -7.28
CA PHE A 12 7.88 25.47 -6.12
C PHE A 12 7.78 23.99 -6.48
N ILE A 13 7.04 23.66 -7.54
CA ILE A 13 6.88 22.28 -8.02
C ILE A 13 8.13 21.77 -8.73
N ALA A 14 8.91 22.62 -9.38
CA ALA A 14 10.17 22.22 -10.03
C ALA A 14 11.26 21.77 -9.03
N ARG A 15 11.02 21.89 -7.72
CA ARG A 15 11.85 21.21 -6.72
C ARG A 15 11.61 19.71 -6.85
N GLY A 16 12.53 19.00 -7.50
CA GLY A 16 12.39 17.58 -7.89
C GLY A 16 11.82 16.66 -6.80
N ASN A 17 12.23 16.86 -5.54
CA ASN A 17 11.72 16.11 -4.39
C ASN A 17 10.18 16.20 -4.19
N VAL A 18 9.53 17.30 -4.61
CA VAL A 18 8.07 17.49 -4.47
C VAL A 18 7.30 16.71 -5.54
N ILE A 19 7.83 16.62 -6.77
CA ILE A 19 7.19 15.88 -7.85
C ILE A 19 7.27 14.38 -7.59
N ASP A 20 8.44 13.88 -7.20
CA ASP A 20 8.64 12.45 -6.90
C ASP A 20 7.77 12.03 -5.70
N LEU A 21 7.67 12.88 -4.68
CA LEU A 21 6.76 12.66 -3.55
C LEU A 21 5.29 12.65 -3.98
N ALA A 22 4.88 13.60 -4.83
CA ALA A 22 3.50 13.67 -5.31
C ALA A 22 3.12 12.43 -6.13
N VAL A 23 4.01 11.99 -7.03
CA VAL A 23 3.83 10.77 -7.82
C VAL A 23 3.76 9.54 -6.90
N GLY A 24 4.65 9.44 -5.91
CA GLY A 24 4.65 8.35 -4.93
C GLY A 24 3.34 8.26 -4.13
N ILE A 25 2.78 9.38 -3.69
CA ILE A 25 1.51 9.42 -2.96
C ILE A 25 0.33 9.02 -3.88
N VAL A 26 0.29 9.54 -5.11
CA VAL A 26 -0.77 9.22 -6.07
C VAL A 26 -0.75 7.73 -6.42
N ILE A 27 0.43 7.19 -6.77
CA ILE A 27 0.58 5.76 -7.06
C ILE A 27 0.27 4.92 -5.81
N GLY A 28 0.75 5.33 -4.63
CA GLY A 28 0.50 4.62 -3.37
C GLY A 28 -0.98 4.55 -3.02
N SER A 29 -1.74 5.64 -3.20
CA SER A 29 -3.18 5.67 -2.98
C SER A 29 -3.95 4.79 -3.99
N ALA A 30 -3.59 4.85 -5.27
CA ALA A 30 -4.19 4.02 -6.30
C ALA A 30 -3.91 2.53 -6.06
N PHE A 31 -2.67 2.18 -5.70
CA PHE A 31 -2.27 0.82 -5.36
C PHE A 31 -3.04 0.31 -4.12
N THR A 32 -3.17 1.15 -3.09
CA THR A 32 -3.97 0.83 -1.90
C THR A 32 -5.42 0.53 -2.26
N ALA A 33 -6.02 1.31 -3.17
CA ALA A 33 -7.39 1.07 -3.64
C ALA A 33 -7.55 -0.27 -4.37
N ILE A 34 -6.58 -0.64 -5.22
CA ILE A 34 -6.56 -1.95 -5.91
C ILE A 34 -6.50 -3.09 -4.91
N VAL A 35 -5.59 -3.00 -3.93
CA VAL A 35 -5.44 -4.00 -2.87
C VAL A 35 -6.73 -4.11 -2.04
N GLN A 36 -7.33 -2.99 -1.68
CA GLN A 36 -8.59 -2.97 -0.93
C GLN A 36 -9.73 -3.62 -1.73
N SER A 37 -9.83 -3.37 -3.03
CA SER A 37 -10.84 -4.01 -3.88
C SER A 37 -10.61 -5.52 -4.00
N LEU A 38 -9.36 -5.98 -4.21
CA LEU A 38 -9.05 -7.41 -4.19
C LEU A 38 -9.50 -8.07 -2.89
N VAL A 39 -9.23 -7.44 -1.74
CA VAL A 39 -9.59 -8.02 -0.46
C VAL A 39 -11.09 -7.97 -0.22
N LYS A 40 -11.71 -6.80 -0.41
CA LYS A 40 -13.12 -6.58 -0.11
C LYS A 40 -14.05 -7.31 -1.07
N ASP A 41 -13.72 -7.31 -2.37
CA ASP A 41 -14.63 -7.73 -3.42
C ASP A 41 -14.35 -9.17 -3.90
N ILE A 42 -13.15 -9.72 -3.64
CA ILE A 42 -12.78 -11.09 -4.04
C ILE A 42 -12.49 -11.96 -2.82
N VAL A 43 -11.54 -11.57 -1.96
CA VAL A 43 -11.10 -12.42 -0.84
C VAL A 43 -12.20 -12.57 0.21
N ASN A 44 -12.83 -11.47 0.64
CA ASN A 44 -13.86 -11.51 1.67
C ASN A 44 -15.09 -12.32 1.28
N PRO A 45 -15.67 -12.22 0.06
CA PRO A 45 -16.75 -13.09 -0.36
C PRO A 45 -16.37 -14.56 -0.41
N LEU A 46 -15.17 -14.88 -0.90
CA LEU A 46 -14.66 -16.26 -0.91
C LEU A 46 -14.53 -16.82 0.51
N LEU A 47 -13.95 -16.04 1.43
CA LEU A 47 -13.87 -16.41 2.84
C LEU A 47 -15.26 -16.51 3.48
N GLY A 48 -16.19 -15.63 3.12
CA GLY A 48 -17.57 -15.64 3.60
C GLY A 48 -18.30 -16.93 3.24
N VAL A 49 -18.11 -17.45 2.02
CA VAL A 49 -18.69 -18.74 1.60
C VAL A 49 -18.08 -19.91 2.37
N VAL A 50 -16.77 -19.89 2.62
CA VAL A 50 -16.07 -21.00 3.30
C VAL A 50 -16.30 -21.00 4.82
N THR A 51 -16.38 -19.82 5.43
CA THR A 51 -16.44 -19.66 6.89
C THR A 51 -17.83 -19.28 7.41
N GLY A 52 -18.82 -19.09 6.53
CA GLY A 52 -20.20 -18.79 6.91
C GLY A 52 -20.42 -17.32 7.33
N ASN A 53 -19.72 -16.38 6.71
CA ASN A 53 -19.73 -14.95 7.05
C ASN A 53 -19.35 -14.68 8.51
N LEU A 54 -18.13 -15.07 8.90
CA LEU A 54 -17.53 -14.68 10.19
C LEU A 54 -17.40 -13.15 10.28
N ASP A 55 -18.43 -12.48 10.79
CA ASP A 55 -18.39 -11.06 11.11
C ASP A 55 -18.58 -10.83 12.61
N PHE A 56 -17.50 -10.37 13.26
CA PHE A 56 -17.52 -10.03 14.67
C PHE A 56 -17.92 -8.56 14.91
N SER A 57 -18.24 -7.78 13.89
CA SER A 57 -18.48 -6.34 14.01
C SER A 57 -19.59 -5.98 15.00
N ASN A 58 -20.61 -6.84 15.13
CA ASN A 58 -21.76 -6.65 16.02
C ASN A 58 -21.53 -7.09 17.48
N TYR A 59 -20.32 -7.52 17.84
CA TYR A 59 -19.98 -7.75 19.24
C TYR A 59 -19.51 -6.44 19.88
N PHE A 60 -20.39 -5.87 20.70
CA PHE A 60 -20.12 -4.65 21.45
C PHE A 60 -20.80 -4.68 22.81
N VAL A 61 -20.32 -3.82 23.71
CA VAL A 61 -20.94 -3.57 25.01
C VAL A 61 -21.31 -2.10 25.08
N ALA A 62 -22.59 -1.80 25.27
CA ALA A 62 -23.05 -0.44 25.52
C ALA A 62 -22.89 -0.10 27.00
N LEU A 63 -22.26 1.04 27.28
CA LEU A 63 -21.95 1.50 28.65
C LEU A 63 -23.11 2.23 29.31
N ASN A 64 -24.19 2.50 28.57
CA ASN A 64 -25.40 3.15 29.06
C ASN A 64 -26.46 2.17 29.58
N GLY A 65 -26.15 0.87 29.67
CA GLY A 65 -27.06 -0.17 30.15
C GLY A 65 -28.19 -0.54 29.18
N GLN A 66 -28.23 0.04 27.97
CA GLN A 66 -29.22 -0.31 26.95
C GLN A 66 -28.69 -1.43 26.05
N VAL A 67 -29.56 -2.39 25.73
CA VAL A 67 -29.24 -3.45 24.77
C VAL A 67 -29.70 -3.01 23.39
N PHE A 68 -28.77 -3.01 22.44
CA PHE A 68 -29.04 -2.70 21.05
C PHE A 68 -28.80 -3.95 20.19
N GLU A 69 -29.62 -4.15 19.17
CA GLU A 69 -29.50 -5.32 18.27
C GLU A 69 -28.26 -5.26 17.38
N THR A 70 -27.79 -4.06 17.05
CA THR A 70 -26.62 -3.86 16.18
C THR A 70 -25.78 -2.71 16.70
N LEU A 71 -24.49 -2.77 16.37
CA LEU A 71 -23.55 -1.70 16.71
C LEU A 71 -23.96 -0.38 16.04
N THR A 72 -24.52 -0.44 14.83
CA THR A 72 -25.02 0.72 14.09
C THR A 72 -26.13 1.43 14.86
N LYS A 73 -27.16 0.70 15.31
CA LYS A 73 -28.26 1.27 16.11
C LYS A 73 -27.77 1.88 17.42
N ALA A 74 -26.79 1.25 18.08
CA ALA A 74 -26.21 1.77 19.30
C ALA A 74 -25.47 3.10 19.08
N ARG A 75 -24.71 3.21 17.97
CA ARG A 75 -24.01 4.44 17.59
C ARG A 75 -24.98 5.55 17.17
N GLU A 76 -26.01 5.22 16.41
CA GLU A 76 -27.06 6.17 16.00
C GLU A 76 -27.84 6.73 17.20
N ALA A 77 -28.08 5.90 18.22
CA ALA A 77 -28.68 6.33 19.49
C ALA A 77 -27.74 7.19 20.36
N GLY A 78 -26.51 7.46 19.93
CA GLY A 78 -25.51 8.20 20.70
C GLY A 78 -25.02 7.45 21.94
N ALA A 79 -25.23 6.14 22.01
CA ALA A 79 -24.81 5.34 23.14
C ALA A 79 -23.27 5.20 23.16
N PRO A 80 -22.61 5.42 24.31
CA PRO A 80 -21.21 5.08 24.45
C PRO A 80 -21.02 3.56 24.37
N VAL A 81 -20.37 3.08 23.30
CA VAL A 81 -20.18 1.64 23.03
C VAL A 81 -18.72 1.25 22.97
N ILE A 82 -18.38 0.13 23.61
CA ILE A 82 -17.11 -0.57 23.44
C ILE A 82 -17.30 -1.65 22.38
N ALA A 83 -16.84 -1.35 21.16
CA ALA A 83 -16.97 -2.21 19.98
C ALA A 83 -15.76 -3.14 19.80
N TRP A 84 -15.52 -4.04 20.75
CA TRP A 84 -14.37 -4.96 20.71
C TRP A 84 -14.43 -5.90 19.50
N GLY A 85 -15.62 -6.27 19.05
CA GLY A 85 -15.83 -7.09 17.86
C GLY A 85 -15.34 -6.42 16.58
N SER A 86 -15.66 -5.13 16.39
CA SER A 86 -15.16 -4.34 15.27
C SER A 86 -13.62 -4.25 15.26
N PHE A 87 -12.98 -4.23 16.42
CA PHE A 87 -11.52 -4.22 16.52
C PHE A 87 -10.92 -5.57 16.07
N ILE A 88 -11.49 -6.68 16.51
CA ILE A 88 -11.07 -8.02 16.06
C ILE A 88 -11.27 -8.18 14.54
N THR A 89 -12.42 -7.75 14.01
CA THR A 89 -12.68 -7.73 12.56
C THR A 89 -11.62 -6.91 11.82
N ALA A 90 -11.21 -5.76 12.36
CA ALA A 90 -10.14 -4.94 11.77
C ALA A 90 -8.78 -5.65 11.75
N ILE A 91 -8.42 -6.39 12.81
CA ILE A 91 -7.18 -7.18 12.87
C ILE A 91 -7.21 -8.31 11.82
N ILE A 92 -8.33 -9.02 11.72
CA ILE A 92 -8.50 -10.10 10.72
C ILE A 92 -8.37 -9.53 9.30
N ASN A 93 -9.07 -8.43 9.01
CA ASN A 93 -8.98 -7.75 7.71
C ASN A 93 -7.56 -7.30 7.40
N PHE A 94 -6.84 -6.74 8.38
CA PHE A 94 -5.43 -6.36 8.19
C PHE A 94 -4.54 -7.56 7.84
N MET A 95 -4.73 -8.70 8.50
CA MET A 95 -3.99 -9.92 8.21
C MET A 95 -4.29 -10.44 6.80
N ILE A 96 -5.55 -10.37 6.38
CA ILE A 96 -5.95 -10.74 5.01
C ILE A 96 -5.33 -9.78 3.98
N ILE A 97 -5.36 -8.47 4.22
CA ILE A 97 -4.78 -7.46 3.32
C ILE A 97 -3.29 -7.69 3.16
N THR A 98 -2.56 -7.81 4.27
CA THR A 98 -1.10 -8.02 4.22
C THR A 98 -0.75 -9.33 3.51
N TRP A 99 -1.52 -10.40 3.71
CA TRP A 99 -1.37 -11.65 2.96
C TRP A 99 -1.67 -11.50 1.46
N ALA A 100 -2.74 -10.79 1.10
CA ALA A 100 -3.09 -10.54 -0.30
C ALA A 100 -2.02 -9.70 -1.01
N VAL A 101 -1.49 -8.66 -0.36
CA VAL A 101 -0.37 -7.85 -0.88
C VAL A 101 0.86 -8.72 -1.08
N PHE A 102 1.19 -9.60 -0.13
CA PHE A 102 2.30 -10.53 -0.26
C PHE A 102 2.13 -11.46 -1.48
N LEU A 103 0.94 -12.00 -1.70
CA LEU A 103 0.65 -12.83 -2.87
C LEU A 103 0.78 -12.05 -4.19
N LEU A 104 0.31 -10.80 -4.23
CA LEU A 104 0.46 -9.94 -5.40
C LEU A 104 1.94 -9.65 -5.72
N ILE A 105 2.72 -9.26 -4.72
CA ILE A 105 4.16 -9.01 -4.89
C ILE A 105 4.85 -10.28 -5.35
N LYS A 106 4.54 -11.43 -4.73
CA LYS A 106 5.07 -12.72 -5.15
C LYS A 106 4.71 -13.08 -6.60
N ALA A 107 3.50 -12.75 -7.05
CA ALA A 107 3.08 -12.98 -8.42
C ALA A 107 3.84 -12.09 -9.40
N VAL A 108 4.04 -10.81 -9.07
CA VAL A 108 4.83 -9.87 -9.87
C VAL A 108 6.29 -10.33 -9.95
N ASN A 109 6.92 -10.66 -8.82
CA ASN A 109 8.30 -11.15 -8.79
C ASN A 109 8.45 -12.44 -9.60
N LYS A 110 7.48 -13.36 -9.52
CA LYS A 110 7.49 -14.59 -10.31
C LYS A 110 7.41 -14.32 -11.82
N ILE A 111 6.65 -13.29 -12.23
CA ILE A 111 6.57 -12.89 -13.64
C ILE A 111 7.88 -12.24 -14.08
N GLU A 112 8.49 -11.40 -13.24
CA GLU A 112 9.80 -10.81 -13.51
C GLU A 112 10.88 -11.89 -13.66
N ASP A 113 10.94 -12.86 -12.74
CA ASP A 113 11.85 -14.01 -12.84
C ASP A 113 11.61 -14.85 -14.12
N PHE A 114 10.35 -14.97 -14.57
CA PHE A 114 10.00 -15.68 -15.79
C PHE A 114 10.39 -14.89 -17.05
N VAL A 115 10.21 -13.58 -17.04
CA VAL A 115 10.59 -12.66 -18.15
C VAL A 115 12.11 -12.48 -18.22
N GLU A 116 12.81 -12.50 -17.09
CA GLU A 116 14.27 -12.47 -17.05
C GLU A 116 14.89 -13.84 -17.37
N GLY A 117 14.26 -14.94 -16.93
CA GLY A 117 14.69 -16.31 -17.23
C GLY A 117 14.52 -16.77 -18.68
N GLU A 118 13.81 -16.01 -19.52
CA GLU A 118 13.70 -16.23 -20.97
C GLU A 118 14.71 -15.39 -21.79
N ASN A 119 15.50 -14.51 -21.15
CA ASN A 119 16.44 -13.59 -21.80
C ASN A 119 17.91 -13.79 -21.38
N ASP A 120 18.28 -15.00 -20.92
CA ASP A 120 19.68 -15.33 -20.60
C ASP A 120 20.58 -15.46 -21.85
N ASP A 121 20.03 -15.36 -23.06
CA ASP A 121 20.83 -15.32 -24.30
C ASP A 121 20.95 -13.92 -24.95
N GLU A 122 20.20 -12.88 -24.54
CA GLU A 122 20.30 -11.57 -25.23
C GLU A 122 19.77 -10.34 -24.44
N LYS A 123 20.19 -10.13 -23.19
CA LYS A 123 20.24 -8.74 -22.67
C LYS A 123 21.62 -8.15 -22.96
N PRO A 124 21.77 -7.17 -23.88
CA PRO A 124 22.99 -6.38 -23.86
C PRO A 124 23.03 -5.72 -22.49
N ILE A 125 24.06 -6.07 -21.73
CA ILE A 125 24.44 -5.43 -20.47
C ILE A 125 24.49 -3.93 -20.78
N LYS A 126 23.40 -3.20 -20.55
CA LYS A 126 23.49 -1.75 -20.43
C LYS A 126 24.32 -1.58 -19.18
N PRO A 127 25.56 -1.09 -19.28
CA PRO A 127 26.39 -0.92 -18.10
C PRO A 127 25.60 -0.05 -17.13
N LYS A 128 25.32 -0.58 -15.94
CA LYS A 128 24.84 0.25 -14.83
C LYS A 128 25.77 1.45 -14.80
N PRO A 129 25.26 2.70 -14.79
CA PRO A 129 26.13 3.85 -14.62
C PRO A 129 27.02 3.57 -13.38
N PRO A 130 28.34 3.79 -13.50
CA PRO A 130 29.27 3.35 -12.47
C PRO A 130 28.84 3.92 -11.12
N THR A 131 28.79 3.05 -10.13
CA THR A 131 28.41 3.44 -8.77
C THR A 131 29.46 4.42 -8.26
N VAL A 132 29.08 5.38 -7.40
CA VAL A 132 30.01 6.36 -6.82
C VAL A 132 31.24 5.67 -6.22
N GLU A 133 31.08 4.48 -5.63
CA GLU A 133 32.17 3.67 -5.09
C GLU A 133 33.15 3.16 -6.16
N GLN A 134 32.67 2.83 -7.36
CA GLN A 134 33.50 2.42 -8.50
C GLN A 134 34.28 3.61 -9.04
N LEU A 135 33.63 4.76 -9.19
CA LEU A 135 34.28 6.01 -9.60
C LEU A 135 35.38 6.46 -8.61
N LEU A 136 35.11 6.35 -7.30
CA LEU A 136 36.10 6.68 -6.27
C LEU A 136 37.27 5.69 -6.26
N THR A 137 37.04 4.42 -6.60
CA THR A 137 38.09 3.41 -6.72
C THR A 137 38.97 3.69 -7.94
N GLU A 138 38.36 3.99 -9.08
CA GLU A 138 39.08 4.38 -10.31
C GLU A 138 39.92 5.64 -10.08
N ILE A 139 39.37 6.68 -9.45
CA ILE A 139 40.11 7.92 -9.11
C ILE A 139 41.28 7.62 -8.15
N ARG A 140 41.09 6.78 -7.14
CA ARG A 140 42.16 6.40 -6.20
C ARG A 140 43.31 5.70 -6.92
N ASP A 141 42.98 4.81 -7.85
CA ASP A 141 43.96 4.01 -8.56
C ASP A 141 44.69 4.83 -9.66
N GLU A 142 44.01 5.84 -10.25
CA GLU A 142 44.66 6.86 -11.11
C GLU A 142 45.63 7.77 -10.35
N ILE A 143 45.30 8.18 -9.12
CA ILE A 143 46.18 9.04 -8.29
C ILE A 143 47.43 8.28 -7.79
N ARG A 144 47.38 6.96 -7.73
CA ARG A 144 48.51 6.11 -7.32
C ARG A 144 49.51 5.82 -8.45
N LYS A 145 49.17 6.14 -9.70
CA LYS A 145 50.09 6.11 -10.84
C LYS A 145 50.94 7.38 -10.91
#